data_AF-A0A939FFS0-F1
#
_entry.id   AF-A0A939FFS0-F1
#
_cell.length_a   1.000
_cell.length_b   1.000
_cell.length_c   1.000
_cell.angle_alpha   90.00
_cell.angle_beta   90.00
_cell.angle_gamma   90.00
#
_symmetry.space_group_name_H-M   'P 1'
#
loop_
_entity.id
_entity.type
_entity.pdbx_description
1 polymer ?
#
loop_
_entity_poly.entity_id
_entity_poly.type
_entity_poly.pdbx_seq_one_letter_code
_entity_poly.pdbx_strand_id
1 'polypeptide(L)'
;MRTATLGPEERAAALAGMAERELDVLVVGAGVVGAGTALDAVTRGLSTGLVEARDWASGTSSRSSKLIHGGLRYLEMLDFALVREALKERGLLLERLAPHLVKPVAFLYPLQHKGWERWYAGSGVALYDAMSLSSGHGRGLPTHRHLTRKRALQVAPALKKDALVGALQYYDAQMDDARYVATLVRTAAGYGALAANRAKVVGFLREGERVVG
;
A
#
# COMPACT_ATOMS: atom_id res chain seq x y z
N MET A 1 -4.82 13.11 -19.31
CA MET A 1 -4.81 11.67 -19.63
C MET A 1 -6.23 11.15 -19.44
N ARG A 2 -6.84 10.48 -20.42
CA ARG A 2 -8.18 9.90 -20.25
C ARG A 2 -8.05 8.64 -19.39
N THR A 3 -8.95 8.45 -18.44
CA THR A 3 -9.00 7.25 -17.60
C THR A 3 -9.24 6.03 -18.49
N ALA A 4 -8.33 5.05 -18.48
CA ALA A 4 -8.49 3.84 -19.27
C ALA A 4 -9.70 3.02 -18.78
N THR A 5 -10.39 2.39 -19.72
CA THR A 5 -11.43 1.39 -19.44
C THR A 5 -10.77 0.03 -19.23
N LEU A 6 -11.27 -0.74 -18.26
CA LEU A 6 -10.86 -2.11 -18.00
C LEU A 6 -12.10 -2.99 -18.18
N GLY A 7 -12.49 -3.24 -19.42
CA GLY A 7 -13.67 -4.02 -19.79
C GLY A 7 -13.32 -5.29 -20.57
N PRO A 8 -14.34 -6.08 -20.93
CA PRO A 8 -14.15 -7.30 -21.73
C PRO A 8 -13.52 -7.03 -23.10
N GLU A 9 -13.85 -5.91 -23.73
CA GLU A 9 -13.32 -5.52 -25.04
C GLU A 9 -11.84 -5.16 -24.95
N GLU A 10 -11.44 -4.33 -23.97
CA GLU A 10 -10.03 -3.98 -23.77
C GLU A 10 -9.19 -5.20 -23.37
N ARG A 11 -9.76 -6.11 -22.58
CA ARG A 11 -9.11 -7.38 -22.26
C ARG A 11 -8.87 -8.22 -23.51
N ALA A 12 -9.86 -8.34 -24.40
CA ALA A 12 -9.72 -9.11 -25.64
C ALA A 12 -8.68 -8.48 -26.57
N ALA A 13 -8.71 -7.15 -26.72
CA ALA A 13 -7.73 -6.40 -27.49
C ALA A 13 -6.31 -6.53 -26.90
N ALA A 14 -6.17 -6.50 -25.57
CA ALA A 14 -4.88 -6.70 -24.92
C ALA A 14 -4.30 -8.09 -25.21
N LEU A 15 -5.11 -9.15 -25.12
CA LEU A 15 -4.66 -10.51 -25.46
C LEU A 15 -4.26 -10.64 -26.93
N ALA A 16 -5.03 -10.05 -27.85
CA ALA A 16 -4.67 -10.03 -29.27
C ALA A 16 -3.35 -9.29 -29.50
N GLY A 17 -3.19 -8.10 -28.91
CA GLY A 17 -1.96 -7.31 -29.03
C GLY A 17 -0.72 -8.02 -28.48
N MET A 18 -0.86 -8.77 -27.38
CA MET A 18 0.22 -9.61 -26.84
C MET A 18 0.61 -10.77 -27.75
N ALA A 19 -0.33 -11.28 -28.55
CA ALA A 19 -0.10 -12.39 -29.48
C ALA A 19 0.50 -11.93 -30.82
N GLU A 20 0.25 -10.69 -31.22
CA GLU A 20 0.71 -10.14 -32.51
C GLU A 20 2.14 -9.59 -32.47
N ARG A 21 2.61 -9.14 -31.30
CA ARG A 21 3.91 -8.47 -31.16
C ARG A 21 4.67 -8.98 -29.96
N GLU A 22 5.97 -9.16 -30.14
CA GLU A 22 6.89 -9.41 -29.04
C GLU A 22 6.90 -8.23 -28.07
N LEU A 23 6.92 -8.53 -26.77
CA LEU A 23 6.94 -7.55 -25.70
C LEU A 23 8.35 -7.47 -25.11
N ASP A 24 8.74 -6.28 -24.67
CA ASP A 24 9.95 -6.10 -23.87
C ASP A 24 9.80 -6.74 -22.48
N VAL A 25 8.60 -6.66 -21.90
CA VAL A 25 8.29 -7.19 -20.56
C VAL A 25 6.91 -7.83 -20.51
N LEU A 26 6.84 -9.10 -20.07
CA LEU A 26 5.61 -9.76 -19.67
C LEU A 26 5.59 -9.97 -18.16
N VAL A 27 4.65 -9.33 -17.46
CA VAL A 27 4.46 -9.45 -16.02
C VAL A 27 3.39 -10.50 -15.72
N VAL A 28 3.75 -11.49 -14.90
CA VAL A 28 2.85 -12.58 -14.49
C VAL A 28 2.33 -12.34 -13.07
N GLY A 29 1.03 -12.11 -12.94
CA GLY A 29 0.31 -11.89 -11.69
C GLY A 29 0.03 -10.41 -11.42
N ALA A 30 -1.24 -10.05 -11.23
CA ALA A 30 -1.69 -8.67 -10.98
C ALA A 30 -2.06 -8.46 -9.50
N GLY A 31 -1.15 -8.84 -8.61
CA GLY A 31 -1.08 -8.28 -7.25
C GLY A 31 -0.43 -6.90 -7.26
N VAL A 32 -0.23 -6.30 -6.08
CA VAL A 32 0.38 -4.96 -5.95
C VAL A 32 1.78 -4.89 -6.56
N VAL A 33 2.58 -5.96 -6.42
CA VAL A 33 3.93 -6.03 -7.00
C VAL A 33 3.84 -6.00 -8.52
N GLY A 34 3.12 -6.94 -9.15
CA GLY A 34 3.05 -7.00 -10.61
C GLY A 34 2.34 -5.79 -11.24
N ALA A 35 1.30 -5.25 -10.60
CA ALA A 35 0.66 -4.03 -11.08
C ALA A 35 1.61 -2.81 -11.01
N GLY A 36 2.39 -2.68 -9.93
CA GLY A 36 3.42 -1.65 -9.79
C GLY A 36 4.56 -1.83 -10.81
N THR A 37 5.04 -3.06 -11.00
CA THR A 37 6.07 -3.38 -12.01
C THR A 37 5.60 -3.05 -13.42
N ALA A 38 4.37 -3.42 -13.78
CA ALA A 38 3.81 -3.11 -15.10
C ALA A 38 3.68 -1.60 -15.32
N LEU A 39 3.22 -0.86 -14.29
CA LEU A 39 3.14 0.60 -14.35
C LEU A 39 4.53 1.25 -14.50
N ASP A 40 5.53 0.79 -13.75
CA ASP A 40 6.89 1.32 -13.85
C ASP A 40 7.51 1.01 -15.23
N ALA A 41 7.38 -0.23 -15.72
CA ALA A 41 7.90 -0.63 -17.03
C ALA A 41 7.29 0.18 -18.18
N VAL A 42 5.96 0.30 -18.24
CA VAL A 42 5.29 1.01 -19.32
C VAL A 42 5.59 2.51 -19.30
N THR A 43 5.71 3.12 -18.12
CA THR A 43 6.03 4.56 -18.00
C THR A 43 7.46 4.88 -18.38
N ARG A 44 8.34 3.87 -18.46
CA ARG A 44 9.70 3.98 -19.01
C ARG A 44 9.77 3.73 -20.52
N GLY A 45 8.63 3.48 -21.17
CA GLY A 45 8.54 3.30 -22.62
C GLY A 45 8.69 1.85 -23.10
N LEU A 46 8.66 0.87 -22.21
CA LEU A 46 8.74 -0.55 -22.57
C LEU A 46 7.37 -1.07 -23.04
N SER A 47 7.36 -1.87 -24.11
CA SER A 47 6.17 -2.63 -24.50
C SER A 47 5.88 -3.69 -23.45
N THR A 48 4.80 -3.47 -22.70
CA THR A 48 4.55 -4.19 -21.43
C THR A 48 3.21 -4.92 -21.48
N GLY A 49 3.25 -6.22 -21.16
CA GLY A 49 2.07 -7.04 -20.91
C GLY A 49 1.91 -7.36 -19.43
N LEU A 50 0.67 -7.45 -18.95
CA LEU A 50 0.31 -7.88 -17.60
C LEU A 50 -0.82 -8.92 -17.67
N VAL A 51 -0.57 -10.13 -17.16
CA VAL A 51 -1.55 -11.21 -17.13
C VAL A 51 -1.86 -11.66 -15.70
N GLU A 52 -3.13 -11.92 -15.41
CA GLU A 52 -3.58 -12.40 -14.10
C GLU A 52 -4.54 -13.58 -14.26
N ALA A 53 -4.28 -14.66 -13.52
CA ALA A 53 -5.04 -15.90 -13.62
C ALA A 53 -6.51 -15.76 -13.19
N ARG A 54 -6.80 -14.89 -12.23
CA ARG A 54 -8.14 -14.67 -11.68
C ARG A 54 -8.60 -13.24 -11.95
N ASP A 55 -8.67 -12.41 -10.91
CA ASP A 55 -9.05 -11.01 -11.01
C ASP A 55 -7.98 -10.13 -10.38
N TRP A 56 -8.01 -8.84 -10.70
CA TRP A 56 -7.10 -7.85 -10.15
C TRP A 56 -7.07 -7.93 -8.62
N ALA A 57 -5.88 -7.94 -8.03
CA ALA A 57 -5.68 -8.04 -6.57
C ALA A 57 -6.22 -9.31 -5.88
N SER A 58 -6.73 -10.31 -6.60
CA SER A 58 -7.42 -11.48 -6.01
C SER A 58 -6.56 -12.39 -5.12
N GLY A 59 -5.23 -12.20 -5.14
CA GLY A 59 -4.26 -12.81 -4.24
C GLY A 59 -4.15 -12.12 -2.88
N THR A 60 -2.94 -12.02 -2.33
CA THR A 60 -2.68 -11.41 -1.00
C THR A 60 -3.03 -9.92 -0.96
N SER A 61 -2.94 -9.22 -2.09
CA SER A 61 -3.16 -7.76 -2.19
C SER A 61 -4.61 -7.30 -2.00
N SER A 62 -5.55 -8.21 -1.67
CA SER A 62 -6.91 -7.87 -1.22
C SER A 62 -7.22 -8.39 0.20
N ARG A 63 -6.25 -9.05 0.84
CA ARG A 63 -6.37 -9.74 2.13
C ARG A 63 -5.43 -9.18 3.19
N SER A 64 -5.02 -7.92 3.05
CA SER A 64 -4.20 -7.24 4.06
C SER A 64 -5.06 -6.72 5.23
N SER A 65 -4.41 -6.20 6.26
CA SER A 65 -5.04 -5.39 7.32
C SER A 65 -5.61 -4.06 6.80
N LYS A 66 -5.38 -3.72 5.51
CA LYS A 66 -5.84 -2.49 4.85
C LYS A 66 -5.23 -1.23 5.44
N LEU A 67 -4.00 -1.37 5.94
CA LEU A 67 -3.22 -0.30 6.54
C LEU A 67 -1.93 -0.09 5.77
N ILE A 68 -1.54 1.16 5.62
CA ILE A 68 -0.19 1.54 5.21
C ILE A 68 0.51 1.99 6.47
N HIS A 69 1.12 1.04 7.18
CA HIS A 69 1.78 1.35 8.44
C HIS A 69 3.16 1.96 8.19
N GLY A 70 3.56 2.98 8.96
CA GLY A 70 4.93 3.49 8.92
C GLY A 70 5.92 2.67 9.77
N GLY A 71 5.46 1.60 10.42
CA GLY A 71 6.36 0.61 11.04
C GLY A 71 6.77 0.92 12.47
N LEU A 72 5.87 1.47 13.31
CA LEU A 72 6.15 1.78 14.72
C LEU A 72 6.76 0.60 15.49
N ARG A 73 6.36 -0.64 15.18
CA ARG A 73 6.95 -1.85 15.77
C ARG A 73 8.41 -2.09 15.35
N TYR A 74 8.79 -1.72 14.13
CA TYR A 74 10.17 -1.87 13.65
C TYR A 74 11.10 -0.85 14.30
N LEU A 75 10.55 0.26 14.80
CA LEU A 75 11.31 1.23 15.61
C LEU A 75 11.83 0.60 16.91
N GLU A 76 11.06 -0.30 17.53
CA GLU A 76 11.51 -1.07 18.70
C GLU A 76 12.66 -2.03 18.35
N MET A 77 12.76 -2.45 17.09
CA MET A 77 13.86 -3.29 16.59
C MET A 77 15.06 -2.47 16.10
N LEU A 78 15.04 -1.14 16.28
CA LEU A 78 16.06 -0.19 15.82
C LEU A 78 16.29 -0.18 14.30
N ASP A 79 15.30 -0.63 13.51
CA ASP A 79 15.37 -0.62 12.05
C ASP A 79 14.93 0.75 11.49
N PHE A 80 15.75 1.76 11.74
CA PHE A 80 15.47 3.14 11.35
C PHE A 80 15.41 3.34 9.83
N ALA A 81 16.11 2.48 9.07
CA ALA A 81 16.12 2.56 7.61
C ALA A 81 14.74 2.16 7.06
N LEU A 82 14.22 1.00 7.49
CA LEU A 82 12.89 0.53 7.09
C LEU A 82 11.78 1.49 7.52
N VAL A 83 11.85 2.01 8.76
CA VAL A 83 10.87 2.99 9.25
C VAL A 83 10.89 4.25 8.39
N ARG A 84 12.08 4.77 8.05
CA ARG A 84 12.19 5.96 7.20
C ARG A 84 11.61 5.75 5.81
N GLU A 85 11.89 4.61 5.19
CA GLU A 85 11.35 4.25 3.88
C GLU A 85 9.82 4.15 3.94
N ALA A 86 9.28 3.38 4.88
CA ALA A 86 7.84 3.22 5.06
C ALA A 86 7.13 4.55 5.30
N LEU A 87 7.70 5.43 6.13
CA LEU A 87 7.18 6.76 6.40
C LEU A 87 7.16 7.65 5.15
N LYS A 88 8.21 7.59 4.32
CA LYS A 88 8.31 8.35 3.07
C LYS A 88 7.27 7.87 2.05
N GLU A 89 7.16 6.56 1.83
CA GLU A 89 6.21 5.98 0.88
C GLU A 89 4.76 6.22 1.32
N ARG A 90 4.47 6.11 2.62
CA ARG A 90 3.15 6.45 3.19
C ARG A 90 2.79 7.91 2.89
N GLY A 91 3.73 8.83 3.09
CA GLY A 91 3.53 10.24 2.80
C GLY A 91 3.27 10.50 1.31
N LEU A 92 4.03 9.87 0.41
CA LEU A 92 3.80 9.95 -1.03
C LEU A 92 2.40 9.49 -1.43
N LEU A 93 1.91 8.40 -0.84
CA LEU A 93 0.57 7.87 -1.10
C LEU A 93 -0.54 8.79 -0.58
N LEU A 94 -0.37 9.35 0.61
CA LEU A 94 -1.32 10.28 1.23
C LEU A 94 -1.41 11.63 0.50
N GLU A 95 -0.26 12.17 0.06
CA GLU A 95 -0.17 13.55 -0.41
C GLU A 95 -0.26 13.67 -1.93
N ARG A 96 0.24 12.67 -2.68
CA ARG A 96 0.46 12.81 -4.12
C ARG A 96 -0.10 11.68 -4.98
N LEU A 97 0.27 10.43 -4.67
CA LEU A 97 0.05 9.30 -5.59
C LEU A 97 -1.40 8.77 -5.53
N ALA A 98 -1.94 8.59 -4.33
CA ALA A 98 -3.26 8.01 -4.12
C ALA A 98 -4.08 8.72 -3.03
N PRO A 99 -4.14 10.06 -2.97
CA PRO A 99 -4.86 10.81 -1.92
C PRO A 99 -6.36 10.51 -1.90
N HIS A 100 -6.90 9.96 -2.99
CA HIS A 100 -8.29 9.56 -3.13
C HIS A 100 -8.59 8.16 -2.56
N LEU A 101 -7.57 7.32 -2.33
CA LEU A 101 -7.70 5.95 -1.79
C LEU A 101 -7.07 5.77 -0.41
N VAL A 102 -6.04 6.56 -0.10
CA VAL A 102 -5.29 6.46 1.15
C VAL A 102 -5.70 7.61 2.06
N LYS A 103 -6.09 7.29 3.29
CA LYS A 103 -6.61 8.26 4.27
C LYS A 103 -5.95 8.09 5.63
N PRO A 104 -5.74 9.19 6.39
CA PRO A 104 -5.34 9.10 7.79
C PRO A 104 -6.34 8.29 8.61
N VAL A 105 -5.82 7.44 9.51
CA VAL A 105 -6.60 6.74 10.52
C VAL A 105 -5.94 6.90 11.89
N ALA A 106 -6.76 7.10 12.93
CA ALA A 106 -6.29 7.23 14.29
C ALA A 106 -6.23 5.86 14.98
N PHE A 107 -5.10 5.58 15.62
CA PHE A 107 -4.89 4.44 16.50
C PHE A 107 -4.93 4.87 17.95
N LEU A 108 -5.55 4.06 18.80
CA LEU A 108 -5.59 4.26 20.24
C LEU A 108 -4.78 3.16 20.91
N TYR A 109 -3.68 3.53 21.55
CA TYR A 109 -2.83 2.64 22.33
C TYR A 109 -3.17 2.82 23.83
N PRO A 110 -3.94 1.90 24.43
CA PRO A 110 -4.29 1.98 25.84
C PRO A 110 -3.08 1.67 26.72
N LEU A 111 -2.81 2.55 27.70
CA LEU A 111 -1.74 2.38 28.68
C LEU A 111 -2.28 1.64 29.90
N GLN A 112 -1.57 0.62 30.38
CA GLN A 112 -1.98 -0.22 31.51
C GLN A 112 -1.27 0.19 32.81
N HIS A 113 -0.02 0.63 32.73
CA HIS A 113 0.79 1.00 33.88
C HIS A 113 0.92 2.52 34.03
N LYS A 114 0.75 3.00 35.27
CA LYS A 114 0.89 4.43 35.58
C LYS A 114 2.35 4.85 35.52
N GLY A 115 2.60 6.02 34.94
CA GLY A 115 3.93 6.64 34.92
C GLY A 115 4.81 6.11 33.79
N TRP A 116 5.50 5.00 34.02
CA TRP A 116 6.64 4.57 33.18
C TRP A 116 6.23 4.27 31.72
N GLU A 117 5.11 3.58 31.50
CA GLU A 117 4.68 3.16 30.16
C GLU A 117 4.33 4.37 29.29
N ARG A 118 3.76 5.41 29.89
CA ARG A 118 3.48 6.66 29.18
C ARG A 118 4.74 7.33 28.66
N TRP A 119 5.81 7.32 29.46
CA TRP A 119 7.10 7.88 29.06
C TRP A 119 7.76 7.01 27.98
N TYR A 120 7.78 5.70 28.19
CA TYR A 120 8.36 4.75 27.24
C TYR A 120 7.63 4.79 25.88
N ALA A 121 6.34 4.48 25.84
CA ALA A 121 5.55 4.46 24.61
C ALA A 121 5.44 5.88 24.01
N GLY A 122 5.33 6.91 24.85
CA GLY A 122 5.31 8.30 24.39
C GLY A 122 6.59 8.69 23.66
N SER A 123 7.76 8.28 24.16
CA SER A 123 9.05 8.55 23.50
C SER A 123 9.17 7.86 22.14
N GLY A 124 8.72 6.59 22.03
CA GLY A 124 8.69 5.87 20.75
C GLY A 124 7.80 6.54 19.72
N VAL A 125 6.59 6.94 20.11
CA VAL A 125 5.66 7.66 19.21
C VAL A 125 6.18 9.06 18.86
N ALA A 126 6.83 9.77 19.80
CA ALA A 126 7.44 11.06 19.52
C ALA A 126 8.59 10.95 18.53
N LEU A 127 9.43 9.92 18.66
CA LEU A 127 10.49 9.62 17.70
C LEU A 127 9.92 9.28 16.32
N TYR A 128 8.85 8.49 16.27
CA TYR A 128 8.14 8.17 15.05
C TYR A 128 7.58 9.41 14.35
N ASP A 129 6.94 10.32 15.08
CA ASP A 129 6.45 11.60 14.56
C ASP A 129 7.59 12.47 14.04
N ALA A 130 8.70 12.56 14.77
CA ALA A 130 9.88 13.32 14.34
C ALA A 130 10.48 12.76 13.04
N MET A 131 10.58 11.43 12.93
CA MET A 131 11.02 10.77 11.69
C MET A 131 10.05 11.06 10.53
N SER A 132 8.74 11.03 10.79
CA SER A 132 7.72 11.33 9.77
C SER A 132 7.78 12.77 9.29
N LEU A 133 8.09 13.73 10.17
CA LEU A 133 8.28 15.12 9.78
C LEU A 133 9.56 15.31 8.94
N SER A 134 10.62 14.60 9.31
CA SER A 134 11.92 14.68 8.61
C SER A 134 11.92 14.05 7.20
N SER A 135 10.98 13.15 6.89
CA SER A 135 10.91 12.47 5.59
C SER A 135 10.29 13.31 4.47
N GLY A 136 9.92 14.56 4.76
CA GLY A 136 9.45 15.55 3.76
C GLY A 136 8.01 15.35 3.27
N HIS A 137 7.33 14.29 3.73
CA HIS A 137 5.95 13.95 3.36
C HIS A 137 5.08 13.68 4.61
N GLY A 138 5.45 14.27 5.75
CA GLY A 138 4.78 14.12 7.04
C GLY A 138 3.61 15.08 7.26
N ARG A 139 3.26 15.92 6.28
CA ARG A 139 2.18 16.92 6.44
C ARG A 139 0.79 16.29 6.40
N GLY A 140 0.67 15.07 5.87
CA GLY A 140 -0.61 14.36 5.76
C GLY A 140 -1.19 13.81 7.07
N LEU A 141 -0.43 13.71 8.17
CA LEU A 141 -0.89 13.09 9.42
C LEU A 141 -0.78 14.04 10.63
N PRO A 142 -1.81 14.10 11.50
CA PRO A 142 -1.71 14.83 12.76
C PRO A 142 -0.65 14.22 13.69
N THR A 143 -0.08 15.05 14.56
CA THR A 143 0.83 14.59 15.62
C THR A 143 0.09 13.80 16.69
N HIS A 144 0.83 12.94 17.39
CA HIS A 144 0.28 12.13 18.47
C HIS A 144 -0.24 12.97 19.64
N ARG A 145 -1.18 12.39 20.38
CA ARG A 145 -1.84 13.00 21.54
C ARG A 145 -1.81 12.06 22.72
N HIS A 146 -1.49 12.62 23.88
CA HIS A 146 -1.64 11.95 25.15
C HIS A 146 -3.05 12.15 25.69
N LEU A 147 -3.81 11.08 25.82
CA LEU A 147 -5.17 11.11 26.34
C LEU A 147 -5.22 10.69 27.82
N THR A 148 -6.03 11.39 28.60
CA THR A 148 -6.42 10.93 29.94
C THR A 148 -7.38 9.75 29.80
N ARG A 149 -7.53 8.93 30.86
CA ARG A 149 -8.53 7.84 30.89
C ARG A 149 -9.93 8.31 30.48
N LYS A 150 -10.36 9.47 30.99
CA LYS A 150 -11.67 10.05 30.66
C LYS A 150 -11.80 10.34 29.16
N ARG A 151 -10.77 10.91 28.52
CA ARG A 151 -10.81 11.21 27.09
C ARG A 151 -10.68 9.96 26.23
N ALA A 152 -9.85 9.00 26.62
CA ALA A 152 -9.73 7.72 25.93
C ALA A 152 -11.07 6.95 25.91
N LEU A 153 -11.82 6.93 27.02
CA LEU A 153 -13.15 6.33 27.09
C LEU A 153 -14.23 7.12 26.33
N GLN A 154 -13.99 8.39 26.00
CA GLN A 154 -14.88 9.13 25.08
C GLN A 154 -14.60 8.78 23.63
N VAL A 155 -13.33 8.54 23.27
CA VAL A 155 -12.93 8.10 21.92
C VAL A 155 -13.36 6.66 21.66
N ALA A 156 -13.23 5.77 22.65
CA ALA A 156 -13.62 4.36 22.55
C ALA A 156 -14.48 3.91 23.74
N PRO A 157 -15.80 4.23 23.75
CA PRO A 157 -16.70 3.93 24.88
C PRO A 157 -16.88 2.45 25.20
N ALA A 158 -16.63 1.57 24.22
CA ALA A 158 -16.74 0.12 24.37
C ALA A 158 -15.55 -0.52 25.13
N LEU A 159 -14.49 0.23 25.41
CA LEU A 159 -13.36 -0.29 26.20
C LEU A 159 -13.77 -0.57 27.64
N LYS A 160 -13.25 -1.66 28.20
CA LYS A 160 -13.35 -1.97 29.63
C LYS A 160 -12.80 -0.80 30.45
N LYS A 161 -13.60 -0.28 31.38
CA LYS A 161 -13.30 0.95 32.13
C LYS A 161 -12.02 0.84 32.96
N ASP A 162 -11.66 -0.35 33.39
CA ASP A 162 -10.49 -0.69 34.20
C ASP A 162 -9.28 -1.16 33.36
N ALA A 163 -9.42 -1.31 32.05
CA ALA A 163 -8.34 -1.78 31.17
C ALA A 163 -7.27 -0.73 30.84
N LEU A 164 -7.45 0.53 31.26
CA LEU A 164 -6.50 1.60 30.95
C LEU A 164 -6.42 2.68 32.04
N VAL A 165 -5.22 3.23 32.21
CA VAL A 165 -4.94 4.41 33.05
C VAL A 165 -4.86 5.70 32.21
N GLY A 166 -4.79 5.56 30.89
CA GLY A 166 -4.80 6.61 29.88
C GLY A 166 -4.51 5.99 28.51
N ALA A 167 -4.27 6.81 27.48
CA ALA A 167 -3.91 6.28 26.17
C ALA A 167 -2.98 7.23 25.42
N LEU A 168 -2.27 6.69 24.44
CA LEU A 168 -1.70 7.46 23.34
C LEU A 168 -2.64 7.34 22.14
N GLN A 169 -2.87 8.45 21.46
CA GLN A 169 -3.51 8.46 20.16
C GLN A 169 -2.46 8.86 19.13
N TYR A 170 -2.17 8.00 18.18
CA TYR A 170 -1.24 8.28 17.08
C TYR A 170 -1.92 8.01 15.75
N TYR A 171 -1.27 8.40 14.66
CA TYR A 171 -1.88 8.33 13.33
C TYR A 171 -1.05 7.47 12.39
N ASP A 172 -1.76 6.68 11.59
CA ASP A 172 -1.23 5.97 10.45
C ASP A 172 -2.16 6.15 9.24
N ALA A 173 -1.97 5.39 8.17
CA ALA A 173 -2.84 5.44 7.00
C ALA A 173 -3.63 4.15 6.78
N GLN A 174 -4.86 4.29 6.31
CA GLN A 174 -5.74 3.23 5.85
C GLN A 174 -5.86 3.31 4.33
N MET A 175 -5.99 2.15 3.68
CA MET A 175 -6.13 2.04 2.23
C MET A 175 -7.08 0.91 1.85
N ASP A 176 -7.86 1.11 0.80
CA ASP A 176 -8.51 0.02 0.08
C ASP A 176 -7.49 -0.67 -0.84
N ASP A 177 -7.01 -1.83 -0.40
CA ASP A 177 -5.91 -2.58 -1.03
C ASP A 177 -6.27 -3.08 -2.43
N ALA A 178 -7.47 -3.64 -2.59
CA ALA A 178 -7.96 -4.11 -3.88
C ALA A 178 -8.15 -2.95 -4.88
N ARG A 179 -8.76 -1.83 -4.45
CA ARG A 179 -8.93 -0.66 -5.32
C ARG A 179 -7.60 -0.02 -5.68
N TYR A 180 -6.63 -0.01 -4.78
CA TYR A 180 -5.29 0.51 -5.09
C TYR A 180 -4.63 -0.26 -6.23
N VAL A 181 -4.65 -1.59 -6.17
CA VAL A 181 -4.13 -2.43 -7.26
C VAL A 181 -4.91 -2.22 -8.56
N ALA A 182 -6.24 -2.20 -8.53
CA ALA A 182 -7.04 -1.95 -9.72
C ALA A 182 -6.75 -0.57 -10.36
N THR A 183 -6.48 0.44 -9.53
CA THR A 183 -6.07 1.79 -9.99
C THR A 183 -4.67 1.77 -10.60
N LEU A 184 -3.71 1.01 -10.05
CA LEU A 184 -2.39 0.83 -10.67
C LEU A 184 -2.52 0.19 -12.06
N VAL A 185 -3.27 -0.92 -12.17
CA VAL A 185 -3.52 -1.60 -13.46
C VAL A 185 -4.18 -0.65 -14.45
N ARG A 186 -5.19 0.10 -14.02
CA ARG A 186 -5.88 1.08 -14.87
C ARG A 186 -4.94 2.19 -15.35
N THR A 187 -4.07 2.67 -14.47
CA THR A 187 -3.08 3.68 -14.81
C THR A 187 -2.08 3.12 -15.83
N ALA A 188 -1.57 1.91 -15.61
CA ALA A 188 -0.66 1.24 -16.53
C ALA A 188 -1.29 1.05 -17.93
N ALA A 189 -2.54 0.59 -17.97
CA ALA A 189 -3.30 0.48 -19.22
C ALA A 189 -3.48 1.83 -19.91
N GLY A 190 -3.69 2.90 -19.15
CA GLY A 190 -3.73 4.26 -19.70
C GLY A 190 -2.42 4.71 -20.33
N TYR A 191 -1.28 4.20 -19.87
CA TYR A 191 0.04 4.44 -20.47
C TYR A 191 0.36 3.48 -21.63
N GLY A 192 -0.53 2.54 -21.95
CA GLY A 192 -0.39 1.61 -23.08
C GLY A 192 -0.02 0.18 -22.69
N ALA A 193 0.00 -0.17 -21.40
CA ALA A 193 0.24 -1.55 -21.00
C ALA A 193 -0.94 -2.43 -21.42
N LEU A 194 -0.64 -3.58 -22.04
CA LEU A 194 -1.65 -4.57 -22.37
C LEU A 194 -1.97 -5.35 -21.10
N ALA A 195 -3.21 -5.27 -20.59
CA ALA A 195 -3.58 -5.89 -19.33
C ALA A 195 -4.76 -6.86 -19.50
N ALA A 196 -4.60 -8.11 -19.07
CA ALA A 196 -5.64 -9.13 -19.13
C ALA A 196 -5.76 -9.95 -17.84
N ASN A 197 -6.91 -9.85 -17.16
CA ASN A 197 -7.27 -10.76 -16.07
C ASN A 197 -7.92 -12.03 -16.65
N ARG A 198 -8.18 -13.03 -15.81
CA ARG A 198 -8.66 -14.36 -16.23
C ARG A 198 -7.83 -14.94 -17.38
N ALA A 199 -6.51 -14.74 -17.32
CA ALA A 199 -5.51 -15.20 -18.26
C ALA A 199 -4.40 -15.88 -17.46
N LYS A 200 -4.54 -17.21 -17.29
CA LYS A 200 -3.60 -18.00 -16.50
C LYS A 200 -2.42 -18.40 -17.37
N VAL A 201 -1.20 -18.07 -16.93
CA VAL A 201 0.02 -18.66 -17.49
C VAL A 201 0.09 -20.13 -17.06
N VAL A 202 0.23 -21.02 -18.04
CA VAL A 202 0.20 -22.48 -17.85
C VAL A 202 1.53 -23.16 -18.16
N GLY A 203 2.46 -22.43 -18.76
CA GLY A 203 3.78 -22.92 -19.15
C GLY A 203 4.61 -21.77 -19.69
N PHE A 204 5.87 -22.07 -20.03
CA PHE A 204 6.80 -21.12 -20.62
C PHE A 204 7.28 -21.65 -21.98
N LEU A 205 7.39 -20.76 -22.95
CA LEU A 205 8.07 -21.00 -24.21
C LEU A 205 9.58 -20.88 -23.98
N ARG A 206 10.35 -21.80 -24.57
CA ARG A 206 11.79 -21.91 -24.34
C ARG A 206 12.55 -22.12 -25.63
N GLU A 207 13.70 -21.46 -25.70
CA GLU A 207 14.76 -21.72 -26.66
C GLU A 207 15.99 -22.20 -25.89
N GLY A 208 16.21 -23.51 -25.91
CA GLY A 208 17.20 -24.15 -25.02
C GLY A 208 16.85 -23.93 -23.55
N GLU A 209 17.79 -23.37 -22.78
CA GLU A 209 17.59 -23.09 -21.35
C GLU A 209 16.88 -21.75 -21.09
N ARG A 210 16.78 -20.87 -22.11
CA ARG A 210 16.21 -19.53 -21.97
C ARG A 210 14.69 -19.56 -22.12
N VAL A 211 13.99 -18.84 -21.24
CA VAL A 211 12.55 -18.54 -21.39
C VAL A 211 12.38 -17.35 -22.33
N VAL A 212 11.52 -17.49 -23.33
CA VAL A 212 11.25 -16.47 -24.36
C VAL A 212 9.76 -16.11 -24.47
N GLY A 213 8.91 -16.72 -23.64
CA GLY A 213 7.46 -16.43 -23.57
C GLY A 213 6.73 -17.31 -22.56
#